data_AF-A0A9D5VFL2-F1
#
_entry.id   AF-A0A9D5VFL2-F1
#
_cell.length_a   1.000
_cell.length_b   1.000
_cell.length_c   1.000
_cell.angle_alpha   90.00
_cell.angle_beta   90.00
_cell.angle_gamma   90.00
#
_symmetry.space_group_name_H-M   'P 1'
#
loop_
_entity.id
_entity.type
_entity.pdbx_description
1 polymer ?
#
loop_
_entity_poly.entity_id
_entity_poly.type
_entity_poly.pdbx_seq_one_letter_code
_entity_poly.pdbx_strand_id
1 'polypeptide(L)'
;PFGACLLGSINLAKFVKNPFTPKAAFDWERYREVVRIFTRMMDNVVELHGLPLAEQAEEIRRKRRHGMGFLGLGSAMTLMGMKYGDAKSLAFTEQVAREMAIVGWEVGVELGQEKGVAPIMEEMFTIDNKMVARRPELLRDGHQVGDRLPGKVLLGRYSRYLVQFPAALRERIARDGCRFTHHTSIAPTGTIALSLGNNVSNGIEPSFAHRYSRNIIREGRKTKEKIDVLSFELLAYRNLVYADADPYATETARRLPDIFVDSGSISPRAHVEIQAAAQKWIDSSISKTINVPTDCPFEDFKEIYLYAYEKGLKGCTTFRFNPEAFQGVMVKDDDLAKTVYRFTLEDGTWMELKGNEDVEYDGEIHSAANLFDALKEGYYGRL
;
A
#
# COMPACT_ATOMS: atom_id res chain seq x y z
N PRO A 1 -23.36 -3.33 -0.75
CA PRO A 1 -23.70 -1.97 -1.25
C PRO A 1 -23.61 -0.99 -0.07
N PHE A 2 -23.41 0.31 -0.33
CA PHE A 2 -23.34 1.37 0.70
C PHE A 2 -22.27 1.19 1.81
N GLY A 3 -21.29 0.32 1.61
CA GLY A 3 -20.20 0.17 2.56
C GLY A 3 -19.30 1.40 2.55
N ALA A 4 -19.06 1.99 3.71
CA ALA A 4 -18.00 2.96 3.93
C ALA A 4 -16.86 2.29 4.72
N CYS A 5 -15.63 2.72 4.47
CA CYS A 5 -14.47 2.28 5.23
C CYS A 5 -13.64 3.51 5.56
N LEU A 6 -13.50 3.81 6.85
CA LEU A 6 -12.64 4.89 7.33
C LEU A 6 -11.23 4.31 7.47
N LEU A 7 -10.25 5.01 6.90
CA LEU A 7 -8.90 4.49 6.70
C LEU A 7 -7.88 5.26 7.53
N GLY A 8 -6.84 4.55 7.94
CA GLY A 8 -5.71 5.12 8.68
C GLY A 8 -4.47 4.27 8.48
N SER A 9 -3.27 4.86 8.60
CA SER A 9 -2.02 4.11 8.39
C SER A 9 -0.93 4.47 9.40
N ILE A 10 -0.26 3.44 9.92
CA ILE A 10 0.90 3.56 10.81
C ILE A 10 2.18 3.67 9.97
N ASN A 11 3.06 4.63 10.28
CA ASN A 11 4.36 4.76 9.62
C ASN A 11 5.40 3.80 10.25
N LEU A 12 5.71 2.70 9.56
CA LEU A 12 6.60 1.65 10.06
C LEU A 12 8.04 2.11 10.26
N ALA A 13 8.51 3.10 9.49
CA ALA A 13 9.89 3.58 9.61
C ALA A 13 10.17 4.21 11.00
N LYS A 14 9.13 4.66 11.71
CA LYS A 14 9.25 5.25 13.06
C LYS A 14 9.54 4.23 14.16
N PHE A 15 9.46 2.93 13.86
CA PHE A 15 9.69 1.86 14.82
C PHE A 15 11.06 1.19 14.62
N VAL A 16 11.87 1.61 13.64
CA VAL A 16 13.21 1.05 13.45
C VAL A 16 14.20 1.69 14.42
N LYS A 17 14.92 0.86 15.16
CA LYS A 17 16.04 1.22 16.05
C LYS A 17 17.37 0.89 15.37
N ASN A 18 18.39 1.74 15.58
CA ASN A 18 19.75 1.57 15.05
C ASN A 18 19.82 1.27 13.53
N PRO A 19 19.15 2.09 12.68
CA PRO A 19 19.04 1.80 11.25
C PRO A 19 20.41 1.72 10.58
N PHE A 20 20.50 0.87 9.55
CA PHE A 20 21.70 0.60 8.74
C PHE A 20 22.87 -0.04 9.50
N THR A 21 22.65 -0.50 10.74
CA THR A 21 23.67 -1.21 11.52
C THR A 21 23.34 -2.70 11.67
N PRO A 22 24.32 -3.55 12.03
CA PRO A 22 24.03 -4.95 12.39
C PRO A 22 23.09 -5.12 13.59
N LYS A 23 22.85 -4.05 14.38
CA LYS A 23 21.92 -4.02 15.52
C LYS A 23 20.56 -3.43 15.14
N ALA A 24 20.28 -3.23 13.86
CA ALA A 24 19.01 -2.70 13.40
C ALA A 24 17.88 -3.66 13.80
N ALA A 25 16.82 -3.11 14.40
CA ALA A 25 15.71 -3.91 14.91
C ALA A 25 14.39 -3.12 14.86
N PHE A 26 13.28 -3.84 14.78
CA PHE A 26 11.94 -3.26 14.86
C PHE A 26 11.43 -3.24 16.30
N ASP A 27 10.89 -2.10 16.74
CA ASP A 27 10.34 -1.90 18.07
C ASP A 27 8.92 -2.47 18.19
N TRP A 28 8.84 -3.79 18.37
CA TRP A 28 7.57 -4.51 18.45
C TRP A 28 6.68 -4.07 19.62
N GLU A 29 7.27 -3.75 20.77
CA GLU A 29 6.52 -3.31 21.94
C GLU A 29 5.80 -1.99 21.66
N ARG A 30 6.55 -0.98 21.21
CA ARG A 30 5.99 0.31 20.81
C ARG A 30 5.01 0.19 19.65
N TYR A 31 5.27 -0.71 18.68
CA TYR A 31 4.35 -0.94 17.57
C TYR A 31 3.00 -1.45 18.06
N ARG A 32 2.98 -2.46 18.94
CA ARG A 32 1.73 -2.97 19.52
C ARG A 32 1.01 -1.88 20.31
N GLU A 33 1.72 -1.09 21.10
CA GLU A 33 1.13 0.03 21.84
C GLU A 33 0.44 1.03 20.90
N VAL A 34 1.11 1.45 19.83
CA VAL A 34 0.52 2.35 18.83
C VAL A 34 -0.68 1.71 18.14
N VAL A 35 -0.63 0.43 17.79
CA VAL A 35 -1.80 -0.28 17.24
C VAL A 35 -2.97 -0.26 18.21
N ARG A 36 -2.76 -0.44 19.52
CA ARG A 36 -3.85 -0.38 20.52
C ARG A 36 -4.51 0.99 20.55
N ILE A 37 -3.70 2.05 20.66
CA ILE A 37 -4.18 3.44 20.70
C ILE A 37 -4.91 3.78 19.39
N PHE A 38 -4.30 3.43 18.26
CA PHE A 38 -4.85 3.76 16.95
C PHE A 38 -6.14 2.98 16.66
N THR A 39 -6.29 1.75 17.17
CA THR A 39 -7.53 0.97 17.05
C THR A 39 -8.70 1.70 17.68
N ARG A 40 -8.51 2.24 18.90
CA ARG A 40 -9.51 3.07 19.57
C ARG A 40 -9.79 4.36 18.81
N MET A 41 -8.75 5.00 18.27
CA MET A 41 -8.93 6.22 17.46
C MET A 41 -9.76 5.94 16.20
N MET A 42 -9.52 4.83 15.51
CA MET A 42 -10.31 4.42 14.34
C MET A 42 -11.77 4.14 14.72
N ASP A 43 -12.04 3.50 15.87
CA ASP A 43 -13.40 3.32 16.39
C ASP A 43 -14.10 4.65 16.69
N ASN A 44 -13.37 5.64 17.25
CA ASN A 44 -13.92 6.97 17.49
C ASN A 44 -14.26 7.70 16.16
N VAL A 45 -13.41 7.54 15.12
CA VAL A 45 -13.69 8.08 13.79
C VAL A 45 -14.92 7.43 13.16
N VAL A 46 -15.12 6.12 13.40
CA VAL A 46 -16.35 5.39 13.02
C VAL A 46 -17.58 5.91 13.76
N GLU A 47 -17.45 6.45 14.97
CA GLU A 47 -18.56 7.00 15.75
C GLU A 47 -18.91 8.45 15.34
N LEU A 48 -17.90 9.26 15.03
CA LEU A 48 -18.05 10.67 14.66
C LEU A 48 -18.30 10.92 13.17
N HIS A 49 -18.35 9.87 12.35
CA HIS A 49 -18.37 9.97 10.90
C HIS A 49 -19.42 10.97 10.36
N GLY A 50 -19.05 11.71 9.31
CA GLY A 50 -19.94 12.66 8.60
C GLY A 50 -20.37 12.12 7.24
N LEU A 51 -20.82 10.87 7.17
CA LEU A 51 -21.14 10.24 5.88
C LEU A 51 -22.41 10.85 5.26
N PRO A 52 -22.40 11.20 3.96
CA PRO A 52 -23.48 11.98 3.35
C PRO A 52 -24.76 11.17 3.08
N LEU A 53 -24.65 9.85 2.96
CA LEU A 53 -25.78 8.97 2.64
C LEU A 53 -26.26 8.22 3.89
N ALA A 54 -27.57 8.19 4.11
CA ALA A 54 -28.18 7.53 5.26
C ALA A 54 -27.89 6.01 5.26
N GLU A 55 -27.86 5.37 4.09
CA GLU A 55 -27.57 3.95 3.94
C GLU A 55 -26.11 3.63 4.31
N GLN A 56 -25.18 4.57 4.06
CA GLN A 56 -23.79 4.42 4.49
C GLN A 56 -23.67 4.58 6.01
N ALA A 57 -24.42 5.51 6.60
CA ALA A 57 -24.50 5.69 8.05
C ALA A 57 -25.09 4.44 8.76
N GLU A 58 -26.12 3.82 8.18
CA GLU A 58 -26.67 2.55 8.68
C GLU A 58 -25.63 1.44 8.62
N GLU A 59 -25.00 1.24 7.46
CA GLU A 59 -23.99 0.19 7.27
C GLU A 59 -22.81 0.35 8.24
N ILE A 60 -22.30 1.57 8.40
CA ILE A 60 -21.18 1.81 9.32
C ILE A 60 -21.60 1.66 10.78
N ARG A 61 -22.81 2.07 11.18
CA ARG A 61 -23.28 1.84 12.56
C ARG A 61 -23.45 0.36 12.85
N ARG A 62 -24.03 -0.39 11.90
CA ARG A 62 -24.33 -1.82 12.03
C ARG A 62 -23.07 -2.68 12.10
N LYS A 63 -22.06 -2.39 11.26
CA LYS A 63 -20.87 -3.24 11.08
C LYS A 63 -19.59 -2.66 11.68
N ARG A 64 -19.57 -1.35 11.91
CA ARG A 64 -18.45 -0.56 12.45
C ARG A 64 -17.14 -0.83 11.72
N ARG A 65 -17.21 -0.90 10.38
CA ARG A 65 -16.05 -1.21 9.53
C ARG A 65 -15.08 -0.04 9.49
N HIS A 66 -13.80 -0.33 9.70
CA HIS A 66 -12.68 0.55 9.37
C HIS A 66 -11.52 -0.25 8.79
N GLY A 67 -10.49 0.45 8.34
CA GLY A 67 -9.31 -0.15 7.73
C GLY A 67 -8.04 0.52 8.22
N MET A 68 -7.41 -0.09 9.22
CA MET A 68 -6.06 0.22 9.63
C MET A 68 -5.07 -0.48 8.70
N GLY A 69 -4.15 0.29 8.14
CA GLY A 69 -3.01 -0.19 7.39
C GLY A 69 -1.72 0.39 7.90
N PHE A 70 -0.71 0.37 7.05
CA PHE A 70 0.58 0.95 7.33
C PHE A 70 1.22 1.47 6.06
N LEU A 71 2.16 2.39 6.22
CA LEU A 71 3.05 2.89 5.18
C LEU A 71 4.51 2.71 5.59
N GLY A 72 5.42 2.85 4.63
CA GLY A 72 6.86 2.79 4.86
C GLY A 72 7.40 1.38 5.06
N LEU A 73 6.73 0.35 4.54
CA LEU A 73 7.21 -1.04 4.64
C LEU A 73 8.58 -1.21 3.97
N GLY A 74 8.70 -0.78 2.71
CA GLY A 74 9.95 -0.80 1.96
C GLY A 74 11.05 0.00 2.65
N SER A 75 10.72 1.22 3.12
CA SER A 75 11.68 2.03 3.89
C SER A 75 12.14 1.31 5.15
N ALA A 76 11.22 0.74 5.95
CA ALA A 76 11.59 0.03 7.18
C ALA A 76 12.49 -1.19 6.90
N MET A 77 12.23 -1.94 5.82
CA MET A 77 13.10 -3.03 5.37
C MET A 77 14.51 -2.54 5.06
N THR A 78 14.64 -1.49 4.26
CA THR A 78 15.94 -0.91 3.89
C THR A 78 16.68 -0.39 5.13
N LEU A 79 15.99 0.30 6.04
CA LEU A 79 16.56 0.74 7.32
C LEU A 79 17.07 -0.43 8.18
N MET A 80 16.47 -1.62 8.07
CA MET A 80 16.90 -2.83 8.78
C MET A 80 17.88 -3.71 7.99
N GLY A 81 18.34 -3.27 6.81
CA GLY A 81 19.28 -4.05 6.00
C GLY A 81 18.65 -5.25 5.30
N MET A 82 17.34 -5.25 5.06
CA MET A 82 16.63 -6.30 4.33
C MET A 82 16.43 -5.89 2.87
N LYS A 83 16.54 -6.85 1.94
CA LYS A 83 16.21 -6.61 0.53
C LYS A 83 14.75 -6.93 0.29
N TYR A 84 14.02 -6.01 -0.33
CA TYR A 84 12.59 -6.19 -0.60
C TYR A 84 12.35 -7.46 -1.44
N GLY A 85 11.50 -8.37 -0.95
CA GLY A 85 11.18 -9.63 -1.60
C GLY A 85 12.08 -10.81 -1.20
N ASP A 86 13.12 -10.60 -0.39
CA ASP A 86 13.89 -11.71 0.20
C ASP A 86 13.12 -12.41 1.34
N ALA A 87 13.59 -13.60 1.75
CA ALA A 87 12.93 -14.39 2.78
C ALA A 87 12.76 -13.66 4.13
N LYS A 88 13.72 -12.80 4.51
CA LYS A 88 13.65 -12.03 5.77
C LYS A 88 12.60 -10.93 5.69
N SER A 89 12.51 -10.24 4.56
CA SER A 89 11.52 -9.20 4.28
C SER A 89 10.10 -9.78 4.21
N LEU A 90 9.92 -10.98 3.65
CA LEU A 90 8.64 -11.68 3.64
C LEU A 90 8.20 -12.05 5.06
N ALA A 91 9.11 -12.61 5.87
CA ALA A 91 8.83 -12.94 7.26
C ALA A 91 8.50 -11.69 8.10
N PHE A 92 9.25 -10.60 7.90
CA PHE A 92 8.97 -9.31 8.53
C PHE A 92 7.60 -8.75 8.12
N THR A 93 7.28 -8.77 6.83
CA THR A 93 5.98 -8.31 6.30
C THR A 93 4.81 -9.05 6.96
N GLU A 94 4.91 -10.39 7.01
CA GLU A 94 3.90 -11.21 7.64
C GLU A 94 3.78 -10.89 9.14
N GLN A 95 4.92 -10.72 9.84
CA GLN A 95 4.91 -10.40 11.27
C GLN A 95 4.29 -9.04 11.57
N VAL A 96 4.60 -8.00 10.79
CA VAL A 96 3.99 -6.66 10.94
C VAL A 96 2.47 -6.75 10.78
N ALA A 97 1.99 -7.38 9.70
CA ALA A 97 0.56 -7.52 9.44
C ALA A 97 -0.13 -8.36 10.52
N ARG A 98 0.52 -9.45 10.98
CA ARG A 98 0.04 -10.32 12.06
C ARG A 98 -0.14 -9.58 13.38
N GLU A 99 0.88 -8.84 13.82
CA GLU A 99 0.85 -8.09 15.08
C GLU A 99 -0.23 -7.00 15.04
N MET A 100 -0.36 -6.28 13.91
CA MET A 100 -1.45 -5.32 13.71
C MET A 100 -2.83 -5.97 13.87
N ALA A 101 -3.03 -7.12 13.20
CA ALA A 101 -4.32 -7.79 13.21
C ALA A 101 -4.66 -8.38 14.58
N ILE A 102 -3.73 -9.09 15.23
CA ILE A 102 -3.97 -9.73 16.53
C ILE A 102 -4.28 -8.67 17.58
N VAL A 103 -3.43 -7.64 17.71
CA VAL A 103 -3.64 -6.56 18.68
C VAL A 103 -4.93 -5.80 18.38
N GLY A 104 -5.21 -5.55 17.10
CA GLY A 104 -6.46 -4.93 16.67
C GLY A 104 -7.70 -5.69 17.15
N TRP A 105 -7.77 -6.99 16.90
CA TRP A 105 -8.90 -7.83 17.33
C TRP A 105 -8.99 -7.95 18.86
N GLU A 106 -7.87 -8.02 19.58
CA GLU A 106 -7.86 -7.99 21.05
C GLU A 106 -8.50 -6.73 21.60
N VAL A 107 -8.07 -5.56 21.10
CA VAL A 107 -8.65 -4.26 21.48
C VAL A 107 -10.08 -4.13 21.00
N GLY A 108 -10.44 -4.72 19.87
CA GLY A 108 -11.81 -4.77 19.39
C GLY A 108 -12.77 -5.48 20.37
N VAL A 109 -12.33 -6.56 21.01
CA VAL A 109 -13.11 -7.22 22.07
C VAL A 109 -13.21 -6.34 23.31
N GLU A 110 -12.09 -5.73 23.74
CA GLU A 110 -12.05 -4.82 24.91
C GLU A 110 -12.98 -3.60 24.71
N LEU A 111 -12.94 -2.97 23.54
CA LEU A 111 -13.85 -1.88 23.18
C LEU A 111 -15.30 -2.36 23.09
N GLY A 112 -15.53 -3.61 22.70
CA GLY A 112 -16.85 -4.23 22.70
C GLY A 112 -17.44 -4.33 24.10
N GLN A 113 -16.60 -4.65 25.09
CA GLN A 113 -16.99 -4.69 26.51
C GLN A 113 -17.23 -3.29 27.09
N GLU A 114 -16.39 -2.32 26.72
CA GLU A 114 -16.49 -0.94 27.23
C GLU A 114 -17.65 -0.17 26.61
N LYS A 115 -17.81 -0.24 25.28
CA LYS A 115 -18.71 0.64 24.52
C LYS A 115 -19.87 -0.09 23.85
N GLY A 116 -19.95 -1.42 23.98
CA GLY A 116 -20.86 -2.28 23.25
C GLY A 116 -20.27 -2.79 21.93
N VAL A 117 -20.72 -3.96 21.49
CA VAL A 117 -20.28 -4.60 20.24
C VAL A 117 -20.91 -3.95 19.01
N ALA A 118 -20.37 -4.24 17.82
CA ALA A 118 -21.10 -3.90 16.59
C ALA A 118 -22.47 -4.60 16.58
N PRO A 119 -23.59 -3.92 16.27
CA PRO A 119 -24.93 -4.51 16.31
C PRO A 119 -25.06 -5.87 15.61
N ILE A 120 -24.37 -6.03 14.47
CA ILE A 120 -24.36 -7.28 13.70
C ILE A 120 -23.81 -8.49 14.46
N MET A 121 -23.06 -8.28 15.55
CA MET A 121 -22.55 -9.37 16.39
C MET A 121 -23.66 -10.10 17.14
N GLU A 122 -24.74 -9.40 17.50
CA GLU A 122 -25.88 -9.97 18.23
C GLU A 122 -27.05 -10.34 17.32
N GLU A 123 -26.98 -9.98 16.04
CA GLU A 123 -27.97 -10.40 15.04
C GLU A 123 -27.95 -11.93 14.85
N MET A 124 -29.12 -12.54 14.81
CA MET A 124 -29.30 -13.99 14.63
C MET A 124 -29.46 -14.36 13.16
N PHE A 125 -28.49 -15.08 12.61
CA PHE A 125 -28.44 -15.53 11.22
C PHE A 125 -28.90 -16.98 11.11
N THR A 126 -29.79 -17.24 10.15
CA THR A 126 -30.21 -18.61 9.82
C THR A 126 -29.15 -19.29 8.96
N ILE A 127 -28.72 -20.48 9.36
CA ILE A 127 -27.80 -21.31 8.59
C ILE A 127 -28.53 -21.79 7.34
N ASP A 128 -27.99 -21.43 6.17
CA ASP A 128 -28.48 -21.89 4.88
C ASP A 128 -27.51 -22.89 4.23
N ASN A 129 -27.94 -23.50 3.12
CA ASN A 129 -27.12 -24.43 2.35
C ASN A 129 -25.81 -23.80 1.84
N LYS A 130 -25.78 -22.48 1.57
CA LYS A 130 -24.59 -21.78 1.09
C LYS A 130 -23.56 -21.63 2.21
N MET A 131 -24.00 -21.35 3.43
CA MET A 131 -23.14 -21.30 4.62
C MET A 131 -22.51 -22.66 4.86
N VAL A 132 -23.31 -23.73 4.90
CA VAL A 132 -22.83 -25.11 5.08
C VAL A 132 -21.84 -25.51 3.99
N ALA A 133 -22.13 -25.24 2.71
CA ALA A 133 -21.21 -25.55 1.61
C ALA A 133 -19.87 -24.82 1.73
N ARG A 134 -19.88 -23.60 2.27
CA ARG A 134 -18.66 -22.80 2.48
C ARG A 134 -17.93 -23.16 3.78
N ARG A 135 -18.66 -23.69 4.77
CA ARG A 135 -18.24 -23.96 6.16
C ARG A 135 -18.78 -25.31 6.63
N PRO A 136 -18.27 -26.43 6.09
CA PRO A 136 -18.74 -27.77 6.45
C PRO A 136 -18.49 -28.13 7.93
N GLU A 137 -17.60 -27.40 8.62
CA GLU A 137 -17.42 -27.43 10.07
C GLU A 137 -18.70 -27.13 10.87
N LEU A 138 -19.65 -26.34 10.34
CA LEU A 138 -20.94 -26.11 11.00
C LEU A 138 -21.67 -27.42 11.30
N LEU A 139 -21.69 -28.34 10.33
CA LEU A 139 -22.33 -29.66 10.50
C LEU A 139 -21.55 -30.56 11.45
N ARG A 140 -20.21 -30.49 11.40
CA ARG A 140 -19.32 -31.27 12.29
C ARG A 140 -19.51 -30.87 13.76
N ASP A 141 -19.81 -29.60 14.00
CA ASP A 141 -20.09 -29.05 15.32
C ASP A 141 -21.57 -29.25 15.74
N GLY A 142 -22.36 -30.00 14.96
CA GLY A 142 -23.72 -30.42 15.30
C GLY A 142 -24.85 -29.49 14.84
N HIS A 143 -24.53 -28.43 14.10
CA HIS A 143 -25.56 -27.54 13.55
C HIS A 143 -26.22 -28.11 12.30
N GLN A 144 -27.44 -27.64 12.01
CA GLN A 144 -28.22 -28.05 10.85
C GLN A 144 -28.72 -26.83 10.07
N VAL A 145 -29.08 -27.02 8.81
CA VAL A 145 -29.74 -25.99 8.00
C VAL A 145 -31.06 -25.60 8.66
N GLY A 146 -31.28 -24.30 8.87
CA GLY A 146 -32.42 -23.77 9.62
C GLY A 146 -32.09 -23.35 11.05
N ASP A 147 -30.99 -23.85 11.65
CA ASP A 147 -30.52 -23.36 12.94
C ASP A 147 -30.17 -21.87 12.86
N ARG A 148 -30.27 -21.17 13.99
CA ARG A 148 -29.92 -19.75 14.08
C ARG A 148 -28.73 -19.54 14.99
N LEU A 149 -27.73 -18.82 14.51
CA LEU A 149 -26.54 -18.46 15.28
C LEU A 149 -26.32 -16.95 15.30
N PRO A 150 -25.85 -16.39 16.42
CA PRO A 150 -25.52 -14.98 16.48
C PRO A 150 -24.27 -14.69 15.63
N GLY A 151 -24.19 -13.48 15.07
CA GLY A 151 -23.09 -13.05 14.21
C GLY A 151 -21.70 -13.20 14.85
N LYS A 152 -21.59 -12.98 16.16
CA LYS A 152 -20.34 -13.19 16.91
C LYS A 152 -19.83 -14.62 16.88
N VAL A 153 -20.72 -15.62 16.97
CA VAL A 153 -20.36 -17.04 16.88
C VAL A 153 -19.91 -17.38 15.46
N LEU A 154 -20.65 -16.90 14.45
CA LEU A 154 -20.26 -17.06 13.04
C LEU A 154 -18.88 -16.45 12.74
N LEU A 155 -18.62 -15.27 13.28
CA LEU A 155 -17.34 -14.59 13.11
C LEU A 155 -16.21 -15.34 13.85
N GLY A 156 -16.36 -15.58 15.16
CA GLY A 156 -15.29 -16.14 15.99
C GLY A 156 -14.94 -17.59 15.64
N ARG A 157 -15.94 -18.44 15.37
CA ARG A 157 -15.72 -19.88 15.16
C ARG A 157 -15.65 -20.30 13.69
N TYR A 158 -16.39 -19.62 12.81
CA TYR A 158 -16.60 -20.08 11.43
C TYR A 158 -16.06 -19.11 10.37
N SER A 159 -15.32 -18.07 10.75
CA SER A 159 -14.59 -17.24 9.78
C SER A 159 -13.31 -17.94 9.31
N ARG A 160 -13.16 -18.09 7.98
CA ARG A 160 -11.90 -18.58 7.37
C ARG A 160 -10.71 -17.68 7.65
N TYR A 161 -10.95 -16.40 7.89
CA TYR A 161 -9.89 -15.46 8.24
C TYR A 161 -9.49 -15.59 9.70
N LEU A 162 -10.48 -15.64 10.62
CA LEU A 162 -10.16 -15.69 12.04
C LEU A 162 -9.66 -17.06 12.48
N VAL A 163 -9.93 -18.17 11.77
CA VAL A 163 -9.49 -19.52 12.17
C VAL A 163 -7.97 -19.64 12.43
N GLN A 164 -7.14 -18.83 11.76
CA GLN A 164 -5.68 -18.81 11.95
C GLN A 164 -5.23 -18.04 13.21
N PHE A 165 -6.13 -17.33 13.88
CA PHE A 165 -5.84 -16.56 15.09
C PHE A 165 -5.83 -17.46 16.32
N PRO A 166 -5.18 -17.03 17.43
CA PRO A 166 -5.17 -17.78 18.68
C PRO A 166 -6.58 -18.20 19.12
N ALA A 167 -6.76 -19.48 19.48
CA ALA A 167 -8.06 -20.02 19.85
C ALA A 167 -8.73 -19.23 20.98
N ALA A 168 -7.96 -18.77 21.97
CA ALA A 168 -8.46 -17.94 23.06
C ALA A 168 -9.11 -16.62 22.56
N LEU A 169 -8.53 -15.97 21.55
CA LEU A 169 -9.10 -14.74 20.97
C LEU A 169 -10.37 -15.05 20.18
N ARG A 170 -10.38 -16.13 19.40
CA ARG A 170 -11.55 -16.58 18.64
C ARG A 170 -12.74 -16.88 19.55
N GLU A 171 -12.50 -17.59 20.66
CA GLU A 171 -13.55 -17.88 21.65
C GLU A 171 -14.03 -16.64 22.40
N ARG A 172 -13.14 -15.70 22.72
CA ARG A 172 -13.53 -14.39 23.25
C ARG A 172 -14.47 -13.64 22.29
N ILE A 173 -14.12 -13.59 21.00
CA ILE A 173 -15.00 -12.98 19.98
C ILE A 173 -16.34 -13.72 19.90
N ALA A 174 -16.35 -15.06 19.91
CA ALA A 174 -17.58 -15.84 19.83
C ALA A 174 -18.51 -15.65 21.03
N ARG A 175 -17.95 -15.49 22.23
CA ARG A 175 -18.69 -15.30 23.49
C ARG A 175 -19.14 -13.86 23.68
N ASP A 176 -18.19 -12.93 23.61
CA ASP A 176 -18.35 -11.54 24.04
C ASP A 176 -18.68 -10.60 22.86
N GLY A 177 -18.40 -11.02 21.62
CA GLY A 177 -18.47 -10.18 20.43
C GLY A 177 -17.27 -9.24 20.29
N CYS A 178 -17.32 -8.37 19.29
CA CYS A 178 -16.28 -7.38 18.99
C CYS A 178 -16.90 -6.03 18.61
N ARG A 179 -16.19 -4.93 18.87
CA ARG A 179 -16.61 -3.58 18.51
C ARG A 179 -16.76 -3.36 17.00
N PHE A 180 -16.12 -4.18 16.16
CA PHE A 180 -16.14 -4.04 14.71
C PHE A 180 -16.06 -5.40 14.00
N THR A 181 -16.47 -5.43 12.74
CA THR A 181 -16.42 -6.62 11.89
C THR A 181 -15.19 -6.70 10.99
N HIS A 182 -14.54 -5.56 10.74
CA HIS A 182 -13.37 -5.44 9.86
C HIS A 182 -12.44 -4.40 10.48
N HIS A 183 -11.16 -4.72 10.54
CA HIS A 183 -10.15 -3.94 11.23
C HIS A 183 -9.06 -3.43 10.30
N THR A 184 -8.67 -4.23 9.30
CA THR A 184 -7.40 -4.06 8.58
C THR A 184 -7.61 -3.85 7.08
N SER A 185 -6.94 -2.84 6.52
CA SER A 185 -6.94 -2.59 5.08
C SER A 185 -5.70 -1.78 4.73
N ILE A 186 -5.01 -2.15 3.65
CA ILE A 186 -3.82 -1.40 3.20
C ILE A 186 -4.23 -0.61 1.96
N ALA A 187 -4.42 0.69 2.15
CA ALA A 187 -4.80 1.62 1.09
C ALA A 187 -3.54 2.25 0.44
N PRO A 188 -3.68 2.88 -0.74
CA PRO A 188 -2.65 3.77 -1.25
C PRO A 188 -2.40 4.90 -0.24
N THR A 189 -1.13 5.17 0.05
CA THR A 189 -0.73 6.21 1.01
C THR A 189 0.01 7.38 0.35
N GLY A 190 -0.15 7.58 -0.96
CA GLY A 190 0.60 8.54 -1.78
C GLY A 190 0.79 9.92 -1.12
N THR A 191 -0.34 10.55 -0.74
CA THR A 191 -0.32 11.87 -0.12
C THR A 191 0.31 11.84 1.27
N ILE A 192 -0.17 10.97 2.17
CA ILE A 192 0.31 10.97 3.57
C ILE A 192 1.76 10.51 3.69
N ALA A 193 2.23 9.63 2.81
CA ALA A 193 3.63 9.20 2.79
C ALA A 193 4.54 10.33 2.33
N LEU A 194 4.16 11.05 1.28
CA LEU A 194 4.90 12.21 0.79
C LEU A 194 4.91 13.35 1.82
N SER A 195 3.73 13.79 2.29
CA SER A 195 3.59 15.04 3.05
C SER A 195 3.83 14.88 4.54
N LEU A 196 3.44 13.75 5.15
CA LEU A 196 3.58 13.51 6.59
C LEU A 196 4.67 12.49 6.92
N GLY A 197 4.98 11.62 5.95
CA GLY A 197 5.96 10.55 6.09
C GLY A 197 7.36 10.90 5.62
N ASN A 198 7.64 12.14 5.21
CA ASN A 198 8.91 12.55 4.57
C ASN A 198 9.31 11.62 3.41
N ASN A 199 8.32 11.25 2.60
CA ASN A 199 8.46 10.36 1.46
C ASN A 199 9.05 8.97 1.80
N VAL A 200 8.58 8.37 2.90
CA VAL A 200 8.69 6.92 3.09
C VAL A 200 7.93 6.18 1.99
N SER A 201 8.26 4.91 1.78
CA SER A 201 7.59 4.07 0.79
C SER A 201 6.06 3.98 1.06
N ASN A 202 5.29 3.78 0.00
CA ASN A 202 3.82 3.85 0.07
C ASN A 202 3.22 2.53 0.50
N GLY A 203 2.37 2.47 1.53
CA GLY A 203 1.70 1.23 1.89
C GLY A 203 2.70 0.08 2.14
N ILE A 204 2.50 -1.01 1.39
CA ILE A 204 3.43 -2.15 1.31
C ILE A 204 4.41 -2.07 0.12
N GLU A 205 4.38 -1.00 -0.68
CA GLU A 205 5.25 -0.81 -1.84
C GLU A 205 6.73 -0.64 -1.44
N PRO A 206 7.68 -1.05 -2.30
CA PRO A 206 9.03 -0.50 -2.26
C PRO A 206 8.99 0.99 -2.65
N SER A 207 10.10 1.69 -2.49
CA SER A 207 10.22 3.05 -3.02
C SER A 207 10.14 3.03 -4.54
N PHE A 208 9.43 3.99 -5.14
CA PHE A 208 9.33 4.10 -6.60
C PHE A 208 10.70 4.35 -7.24
N ALA A 209 11.46 5.26 -6.64
CA ALA A 209 12.87 5.55 -6.87
C ALA A 209 13.41 6.24 -5.61
N HIS A 210 14.72 6.18 -5.41
CA HIS A 210 15.37 6.85 -4.28
C HIS A 210 15.66 8.32 -4.55
N ARG A 211 15.77 8.71 -5.82
CA ARG A 211 15.76 10.10 -6.30
C ARG A 211 14.97 10.15 -7.60
N TYR A 212 13.94 10.98 -7.66
CA TYR A 212 13.13 11.23 -8.85
C TYR A 212 12.62 12.66 -8.79
N SER A 213 12.10 13.17 -9.89
CA SER A 213 11.56 14.52 -9.87
C SER A 213 10.06 14.53 -10.03
N ARG A 214 9.43 15.57 -9.45
CA ARG A 214 8.01 15.85 -9.62
C ARG A 214 7.86 17.21 -10.27
N ASN A 215 6.96 17.26 -11.24
CA ASN A 215 6.53 18.50 -11.87
C ASN A 215 5.51 19.19 -10.96
N ILE A 216 5.81 20.42 -10.53
CA ILE A 216 4.90 21.26 -9.73
C ILE A 216 4.58 22.52 -10.51
N ILE A 217 3.30 22.86 -10.60
CA ILE A 217 2.85 24.15 -11.14
C ILE A 217 2.86 25.13 -9.97
N ARG A 218 3.69 26.18 -10.04
CA ARG A 218 3.62 27.30 -9.10
C ARG A 218 2.48 28.22 -9.50
N GLU A 219 1.77 28.73 -8.50
CA GLU A 219 0.76 29.77 -8.70
C GLU A 219 1.38 30.95 -9.48
N GLY A 220 0.76 31.30 -10.61
CA GLY A 220 1.23 32.37 -11.50
C GLY A 220 2.24 31.97 -12.58
N ARG A 221 2.67 30.69 -12.68
CA ARG A 221 3.51 30.19 -13.79
C ARG A 221 2.74 29.21 -14.68
N LYS A 222 3.00 29.26 -15.99
CA LYS A 222 2.50 28.29 -16.97
C LYS A 222 3.41 27.05 -17.07
N THR A 223 4.68 27.20 -16.67
CA THR A 223 5.68 26.14 -16.66
C THR A 223 5.60 25.25 -15.41
N LYS A 224 5.79 23.95 -15.65
CA LYS A 224 6.04 22.94 -14.61
C LYS A 224 7.49 23.09 -14.13
N GLU A 225 7.70 23.34 -12.83
CA GLU A 225 9.03 23.28 -12.22
C GLU A 225 9.35 21.84 -11.79
N LYS A 226 10.52 21.37 -12.17
CA LYS A 226 11.04 20.05 -11.78
C LYS A 226 11.68 20.16 -10.40
N ILE A 227 11.09 19.50 -9.39
CA ILE A 227 11.64 19.44 -8.03
C ILE A 227 12.10 18.03 -7.74
N ASP A 228 13.33 17.91 -7.23
CA ASP A 228 13.87 16.65 -6.77
C ASP A 228 13.20 16.18 -5.49
N VAL A 229 12.80 14.92 -5.50
CA VAL A 229 12.20 14.22 -4.39
C VAL A 229 13.08 13.02 -4.07
N LEU A 230 13.53 12.97 -2.83
CA LEU A 230 14.35 11.88 -2.30
C LEU A 230 13.49 10.97 -1.43
N SER A 231 13.78 9.68 -1.43
CA SER A 231 13.09 8.76 -0.52
C SER A 231 13.61 8.91 0.91
N PHE A 232 12.77 8.60 1.89
CA PHE A 232 13.12 8.71 3.30
C PHE A 232 14.38 7.91 3.66
N GLU A 233 14.50 6.67 3.19
CA GLU A 233 15.66 5.83 3.48
C GLU A 233 16.95 6.35 2.86
N LEU A 234 16.90 7.05 1.70
CA LEU A 234 18.08 7.71 1.15
C LEU A 234 18.51 8.89 2.03
N LEU A 235 17.56 9.73 2.44
CA LEU A 235 17.83 10.86 3.35
C LEU A 235 18.41 10.36 4.68
N ALA A 236 17.83 9.30 5.24
CA ALA A 236 18.30 8.69 6.48
C ALA A 236 19.71 8.11 6.34
N TYR A 237 20.00 7.43 5.22
CA TYR A 237 21.33 6.87 4.97
C TYR A 237 22.39 7.96 4.78
N ARG A 238 22.07 9.03 4.06
CA ARG A 238 22.96 10.19 3.93
C ARG A 238 23.27 10.82 5.28
N ASN A 239 22.25 10.96 6.12
CA ASN A 239 22.41 11.57 7.44
C ASN A 239 23.18 10.69 8.43
N LEU A 240 22.99 9.37 8.39
CA LEU A 240 23.48 8.45 9.43
C LEU A 240 24.71 7.64 9.04
N VAL A 241 24.94 7.46 7.74
CA VAL A 241 25.99 6.55 7.23
C VAL A 241 26.95 7.28 6.31
N TYR A 242 26.46 7.86 5.21
CA TYR A 242 27.34 8.47 4.21
C TYR A 242 26.67 9.59 3.43
N ALA A 243 27.04 10.84 3.72
CA ALA A 243 26.41 12.06 3.21
C ALA A 243 26.36 12.14 1.67
N ASP A 244 27.39 11.64 0.99
CA ASP A 244 27.54 11.74 -0.46
C ASP A 244 26.96 10.53 -1.22
N ALA A 245 26.20 9.66 -0.54
CA ALA A 245 25.59 8.50 -1.18
C ALA A 245 24.67 8.92 -2.33
N ASP A 246 24.81 8.32 -3.50
CA ASP A 246 24.02 8.64 -4.69
C ASP A 246 23.41 7.37 -5.28
N PRO A 247 22.08 7.29 -5.46
CA PRO A 247 21.44 6.12 -6.08
C PRO A 247 21.88 5.83 -7.51
N TYR A 248 22.49 6.79 -8.20
CA TYR A 248 22.95 6.65 -9.58
C TYR A 248 24.49 6.67 -9.71
N ALA A 249 25.23 6.66 -8.59
CA ALA A 249 26.69 6.59 -8.64
C ALA A 249 27.17 5.27 -9.24
N THR A 250 28.05 5.37 -10.23
CA THR A 250 28.70 4.20 -10.85
C THR A 250 29.99 3.83 -10.12
N GLU A 251 30.68 4.80 -9.54
CA GLU A 251 31.84 4.58 -8.69
C GLU A 251 31.48 3.94 -7.34
N THR A 252 32.30 2.99 -6.91
CA THR A 252 32.07 2.21 -5.69
C THR A 252 31.97 3.07 -4.43
N ALA A 253 32.66 4.22 -4.38
CA ALA A 253 32.73 5.07 -3.20
C ALA A 253 31.40 5.71 -2.80
N ARG A 254 30.51 6.00 -3.77
CA ARG A 254 29.22 6.68 -3.53
C ARG A 254 28.00 5.79 -3.75
N ARG A 255 28.22 4.54 -4.17
CA ARG A 255 27.16 3.59 -4.49
C ARG A 255 26.37 3.19 -3.24
N LEU A 256 25.04 3.14 -3.37
CA LEU A 256 24.18 2.61 -2.32
C LEU A 256 24.34 1.08 -2.18
N PRO A 257 24.15 0.52 -0.96
CA PRO A 257 24.15 -0.93 -0.79
C PRO A 257 22.95 -1.59 -1.51
N ASP A 258 23.07 -2.88 -1.86
CA ASP A 258 22.08 -3.65 -2.65
C ASP A 258 20.67 -3.79 -2.03
N ILE A 259 20.50 -3.32 -0.78
CA ILE A 259 19.20 -3.23 -0.09
C ILE A 259 18.36 -2.04 -0.57
N PHE A 260 18.98 -1.07 -1.26
CA PHE A 260 18.31 0.05 -1.92
C PHE A 260 17.78 -0.41 -3.27
N VAL A 261 16.57 -0.96 -3.23
CA VAL A 261 15.84 -1.42 -4.41
C VAL A 261 14.66 -0.52 -4.67
N ASP A 262 14.49 -0.14 -5.93
CA ASP A 262 13.33 0.60 -6.39
C ASP A 262 12.31 -0.32 -7.08
N SER A 263 11.10 0.18 -7.27
CA SER A 263 9.97 -0.58 -7.80
C SER A 263 10.21 -1.22 -9.17
N GLY A 264 11.08 -0.67 -10.01
CA GLY A 264 11.43 -1.22 -11.33
C GLY A 264 12.45 -2.35 -11.26
N SER A 265 13.24 -2.42 -10.18
CA SER A 265 14.23 -3.48 -9.95
C SER A 265 13.66 -4.74 -9.31
N ILE A 266 12.40 -4.71 -8.87
CA ILE A 266 11.72 -5.83 -8.20
C ILE A 266 11.01 -6.70 -9.24
N SER A 267 11.25 -8.02 -9.16
CA SER A 267 10.54 -8.97 -10.03
C SER A 267 9.03 -8.97 -9.74
N PRO A 268 8.16 -9.21 -10.75
CA PRO A 268 6.72 -9.32 -10.53
C PRO A 268 6.35 -10.35 -9.46
N ARG A 269 7.07 -11.47 -9.42
CA ARG A 269 6.88 -12.52 -8.40
C ARG A 269 7.17 -12.02 -6.99
N ALA A 270 8.25 -11.27 -6.79
CA ALA A 270 8.58 -10.71 -5.48
C ALA A 270 7.52 -9.70 -4.99
N HIS A 271 6.93 -8.92 -5.91
CA HIS A 271 5.78 -8.06 -5.57
C HIS A 271 4.57 -8.88 -5.08
N VAL A 272 4.24 -9.97 -5.77
CA VAL A 272 3.15 -10.89 -5.37
C VAL A 272 3.43 -11.51 -4.01
N GLU A 273 4.66 -11.95 -3.75
CA GLU A 273 5.02 -12.59 -2.48
C GLU A 273 4.90 -11.64 -1.28
N ILE A 274 5.29 -10.37 -1.41
CA ILE A 274 5.11 -9.38 -0.34
C ILE A 274 3.62 -9.12 -0.08
N GLN A 275 2.81 -9.02 -1.14
CA GLN A 275 1.37 -8.92 -0.98
C GLN A 275 0.78 -10.15 -0.28
N ALA A 276 1.23 -11.36 -0.66
CA ALA A 276 0.78 -12.61 -0.07
C ALA A 276 1.17 -12.74 1.41
N ALA A 277 2.37 -12.32 1.79
CA ALA A 277 2.83 -12.30 3.17
C ALA A 277 1.91 -11.43 4.06
N ALA A 278 1.55 -10.24 3.60
CA ALA A 278 0.63 -9.36 4.33
C ALA A 278 -0.83 -9.86 4.27
N GLN A 279 -1.31 -10.32 3.11
CA GLN A 279 -2.73 -10.61 2.85
C GLN A 279 -3.33 -11.66 3.79
N LYS A 280 -2.51 -12.57 4.31
CA LYS A 280 -2.88 -13.55 5.35
C LYS A 280 -3.57 -12.86 6.54
N TRP A 281 -3.07 -11.71 6.95
CA TRP A 281 -3.47 -10.99 8.17
C TRP A 281 -4.26 -9.70 7.88
N ILE A 282 -4.70 -9.50 6.63
CA ILE A 282 -5.55 -8.37 6.24
C ILE A 282 -6.95 -8.90 5.92
N ASP A 283 -7.95 -8.55 6.73
CA ASP A 283 -9.36 -8.98 6.58
C ASP A 283 -10.09 -8.34 5.40
N SER A 284 -9.77 -7.09 5.07
CA SER A 284 -10.25 -6.40 3.87
C SER A 284 -9.32 -6.70 2.68
N SER A 285 -8.85 -5.71 1.92
CA SER A 285 -7.95 -5.93 0.79
C SER A 285 -6.69 -5.07 0.90
N ILE A 286 -5.76 -5.30 0.00
CA ILE A 286 -4.50 -4.57 -0.11
C ILE A 286 -4.46 -3.90 -1.48
N SER A 287 -4.17 -2.61 -1.52
CA SER A 287 -3.74 -1.94 -2.74
C SER A 287 -2.24 -2.18 -2.92
N LYS A 288 -1.89 -2.90 -3.99
CA LYS A 288 -0.52 -3.20 -4.38
C LYS A 288 -0.42 -3.15 -5.90
N THR A 289 0.60 -2.45 -6.39
CA THR A 289 0.97 -2.42 -7.81
C THR A 289 2.09 -3.40 -8.07
N ILE A 290 1.87 -4.39 -8.93
CA ILE A 290 2.93 -5.28 -9.43
C ILE A 290 3.53 -4.62 -10.67
N ASN A 291 4.73 -4.06 -10.54
CA ASN A 291 5.42 -3.48 -11.69
C ASN A 291 5.91 -4.60 -12.60
N VAL A 292 5.68 -4.44 -13.89
CA VAL A 292 5.98 -5.43 -14.92
C VAL A 292 6.92 -4.77 -15.95
N PRO A 293 8.03 -5.43 -16.32
CA PRO A 293 8.91 -4.96 -17.37
C PRO A 293 8.18 -4.69 -18.69
N THR A 294 8.58 -3.64 -19.41
CA THR A 294 7.98 -3.26 -20.70
C THR A 294 8.11 -4.34 -21.77
N ASP A 295 9.12 -5.20 -21.68
CA ASP A 295 9.40 -6.31 -22.59
C ASP A 295 8.86 -7.68 -22.11
N CYS A 296 8.07 -7.71 -21.02
CA CYS A 296 7.52 -8.95 -20.47
C CYS A 296 6.67 -9.72 -21.50
N PRO A 297 7.00 -11.00 -21.79
CA PRO A 297 6.22 -11.87 -22.65
C PRO A 297 4.80 -12.08 -22.12
N PHE A 298 3.84 -12.32 -23.02
CA PHE A 298 2.44 -12.52 -22.64
C PHE A 298 2.24 -13.72 -21.70
N GLU A 299 2.92 -14.84 -21.94
CA GLU A 299 2.80 -16.02 -21.08
C GLU A 299 3.30 -15.72 -19.66
N ASP A 300 4.45 -15.08 -19.51
CA ASP A 300 4.96 -14.67 -18.20
C ASP A 300 4.02 -13.68 -17.50
N PHE A 301 3.40 -12.77 -18.25
CA PHE A 301 2.43 -11.82 -17.73
C PHE A 301 1.17 -12.51 -17.19
N LYS A 302 0.66 -13.51 -17.91
CA LYS A 302 -0.49 -14.33 -17.50
C LYS A 302 -0.18 -15.10 -16.21
N GLU A 303 1.02 -15.65 -16.09
CA GLU A 303 1.45 -16.40 -14.90
C GLU A 303 1.45 -15.54 -13.63
N ILE A 304 1.61 -14.21 -13.71
CA ILE A 304 1.47 -13.32 -12.55
C ILE A 304 0.08 -13.45 -11.90
N TYR A 305 -0.98 -13.47 -12.71
CA TYR A 305 -2.36 -13.55 -12.23
C TYR A 305 -2.69 -14.95 -11.70
N LEU A 306 -2.23 -16.00 -12.38
CA LEU A 306 -2.39 -17.37 -11.92
C LEU A 306 -1.69 -17.58 -10.58
N TYR A 307 -0.46 -17.08 -10.45
CA TYR A 307 0.29 -17.15 -9.20
C TYR A 307 -0.37 -16.36 -8.07
N ALA A 308 -0.89 -15.16 -8.35
CA ALA A 308 -1.66 -14.38 -7.38
C ALA A 308 -2.92 -15.13 -6.90
N TYR A 309 -3.61 -15.81 -7.81
CA TYR A 309 -4.76 -16.65 -7.49
C TYR A 309 -4.36 -17.86 -6.63
N GLU A 310 -3.29 -18.58 -7.00
CA GLU A 310 -2.75 -19.70 -6.22
C GLU A 310 -2.36 -19.30 -4.79
N LYS A 311 -1.85 -18.07 -4.62
CA LYS A 311 -1.52 -17.48 -3.32
C LYS A 311 -2.74 -17.01 -2.53
N GLY A 312 -3.95 -17.10 -3.10
CA GLY A 312 -5.20 -16.71 -2.45
C GLY A 312 -5.36 -15.19 -2.29
N LEU A 313 -4.73 -14.40 -3.15
CA LEU A 313 -4.84 -12.94 -3.10
C LEU A 313 -6.27 -12.49 -3.45
N LYS A 314 -6.75 -11.44 -2.75
CA LYS A 314 -8.09 -10.89 -2.95
C LYS A 314 -8.19 -9.95 -4.15
N GLY A 315 -7.05 -9.57 -4.72
CA GLY A 315 -6.92 -8.71 -5.89
C GLY A 315 -5.48 -8.69 -6.38
N CYS A 316 -5.29 -8.36 -7.65
CA CYS A 316 -4.00 -8.29 -8.33
C CYS A 316 -4.06 -7.14 -9.33
N THR A 317 -3.15 -6.18 -9.21
CA THR A 317 -3.07 -5.01 -10.09
C THR A 317 -1.67 -4.93 -10.66
N THR A 318 -1.53 -5.05 -11.98
CA THR A 318 -0.25 -4.89 -12.67
C THR A 318 -0.11 -3.50 -13.26
N PHE A 319 1.09 -2.95 -13.25
CA PHE A 319 1.46 -1.77 -14.01
C PHE A 319 2.65 -2.12 -14.92
N ARG A 320 2.46 -1.98 -16.24
CA ARG A 320 3.50 -2.14 -17.25
C ARG A 320 3.76 -0.78 -17.87
N PHE A 321 4.99 -0.28 -17.77
CA PHE A 321 5.35 0.99 -18.38
C PHE A 321 5.21 0.90 -19.90
N ASN A 322 4.49 1.86 -20.50
CA ASN A 322 4.35 1.98 -21.95
C ASN A 322 4.95 3.33 -22.40
N PRO A 323 6.16 3.35 -22.97
CA PRO A 323 6.83 4.58 -23.39
C PRO A 323 6.00 5.46 -24.35
N GLU A 324 5.18 4.84 -25.21
CA GLU A 324 4.37 5.55 -26.22
C GLU A 324 3.13 6.24 -25.63
N ALA A 325 2.71 5.83 -24.44
CA ALA A 325 1.48 6.30 -23.79
C ALA A 325 1.72 6.92 -22.40
N PHE A 326 2.91 6.75 -21.81
CA PHE A 326 3.15 7.15 -20.43
C PHE A 326 3.47 8.64 -20.31
N GLN A 327 2.51 9.37 -19.77
CA GLN A 327 2.59 10.79 -19.42
C GLN A 327 2.33 10.91 -17.91
N GLY A 328 3.36 10.66 -17.09
CA GLY A 328 3.24 10.50 -15.64
C GLY A 328 3.69 11.71 -14.82
N VAL A 329 3.11 11.90 -13.64
CA VAL A 329 3.49 12.96 -12.66
C VAL A 329 4.84 12.68 -11.98
N MET A 330 5.23 11.41 -11.91
CA MET A 330 6.53 10.98 -11.38
C MET A 330 7.37 10.46 -12.53
N VAL A 331 8.59 10.96 -12.61
CA VAL A 331 9.45 10.70 -13.76
C VAL A 331 10.84 10.32 -13.27
N LYS A 332 11.36 9.19 -13.74
CA LYS A 332 12.77 8.80 -13.55
C LYS A 332 13.59 9.38 -14.69
N ASP A 333 14.79 9.87 -14.39
CA ASP A 333 15.67 10.47 -15.41
C ASP A 333 16.06 9.45 -16.50
N ASP A 334 16.29 8.19 -16.13
CA ASP A 334 16.61 7.11 -17.07
C ASP A 334 15.46 6.80 -18.05
N ASP A 335 14.20 6.90 -17.60
CA ASP A 335 13.03 6.65 -18.45
C ASP A 335 12.85 7.78 -19.47
N LEU A 336 13.10 9.04 -19.05
CA LEU A 336 13.13 10.20 -19.95
C LEU A 336 14.24 10.07 -20.98
N ALA A 337 15.44 9.68 -20.57
CA ALA A 337 16.60 9.56 -21.45
C ALA A 337 16.43 8.47 -22.53
N LYS A 338 15.57 7.48 -22.28
CA LYS A 338 15.24 6.38 -23.22
C LYS A 338 14.06 6.67 -24.12
N THR A 339 13.28 7.72 -23.84
CA THR A 339 12.08 8.06 -24.61
C THR A 339 12.41 9.20 -25.59
N VAL A 340 12.10 9.02 -26.88
CA VAL A 340 12.32 10.03 -27.92
C VAL A 340 10.98 10.65 -28.29
N TYR A 341 10.92 11.98 -28.22
CA TYR A 341 9.76 12.78 -28.57
C TYR A 341 10.00 13.46 -29.91
N ARG A 342 8.99 13.41 -30.78
CA ARG A 342 9.03 14.05 -32.10
C ARG A 342 8.17 15.30 -32.09
N PHE A 343 8.78 16.43 -32.43
CA PHE A 343 8.12 17.72 -32.57
C PHE A 343 8.00 18.06 -34.05
N THR A 344 6.86 18.64 -34.43
CA THR A 344 6.67 19.22 -35.77
C THR A 344 6.81 20.72 -35.63
N LEU A 345 7.68 21.32 -36.45
CA LEU A 345 7.96 22.76 -36.49
C LEU A 345 7.00 23.47 -37.44
N GLU A 346 6.93 24.80 -37.37
CA GLU A 346 6.01 25.62 -38.17
C GLU A 346 6.22 25.44 -39.68
N ASP A 347 7.46 25.18 -40.10
CA ASP A 347 7.84 24.92 -41.49
C ASP A 347 7.47 23.51 -42.00
N GLY A 348 6.82 22.69 -41.16
CA GLY A 348 6.39 21.33 -41.45
C GLY A 348 7.51 20.29 -41.36
N THR A 349 8.73 20.69 -41.03
CA THR A 349 9.80 19.76 -40.68
C THR A 349 9.61 19.22 -39.27
N TRP A 350 10.42 18.24 -38.89
CA TRP A 350 10.33 17.63 -37.57
C TRP A 350 11.70 17.47 -36.96
N MET A 351 11.74 17.51 -35.63
CA MET A 351 12.92 17.21 -34.84
C MET A 351 12.60 16.15 -33.79
N GLU A 352 13.60 15.36 -33.44
CA GLU A 352 13.52 14.34 -32.39
C GLU A 352 14.44 14.73 -31.25
N LEU A 353 13.92 14.66 -30.03
CA LEU A 353 14.66 14.97 -28.81
C LEU A 353 14.36 13.90 -27.77
N LYS A 354 15.38 13.50 -27.00
CA LYS A 354 15.16 12.64 -25.83
C LYS A 354 14.41 13.42 -24.77
N GLY A 355 13.58 12.72 -23.98
CA GLY A 355 12.69 13.34 -23.01
C GLY A 355 13.37 14.22 -21.96
N ASN A 356 14.66 13.99 -21.68
CA ASN A 356 15.46 14.76 -20.73
C ASN A 356 16.28 15.89 -21.35
N GLU A 357 16.20 16.11 -22.67
CA GLU A 357 16.88 17.25 -23.31
C GLU A 357 16.12 18.54 -23.03
N ASP A 358 16.86 19.61 -22.71
CA ASP A 358 16.31 20.94 -22.49
C ASP A 358 16.08 21.66 -23.82
N VAL A 359 14.93 22.31 -23.95
CA VAL A 359 14.45 23.02 -25.13
C VAL A 359 13.92 24.37 -24.69
N GLU A 360 14.40 25.44 -25.31
CA GLU A 360 13.82 26.77 -25.13
C GLU A 360 12.63 26.95 -26.08
N TYR A 361 11.46 27.28 -25.53
CA TYR A 361 10.24 27.53 -26.29
C TYR A 361 9.38 28.59 -25.59
N ASP A 362 8.87 29.55 -26.36
CA ASP A 362 8.08 30.71 -25.87
C ASP A 362 8.74 31.48 -24.69
N GLY A 363 10.08 31.59 -24.72
CA GLY A 363 10.86 32.30 -23.71
C GLY A 363 11.05 31.56 -22.39
N GLU A 364 10.66 30.29 -22.31
CA GLU A 364 10.87 29.42 -21.15
C GLU A 364 11.68 28.16 -21.54
N ILE A 365 12.47 27.62 -20.60
CA ILE A 365 13.19 26.35 -20.80
C ILE A 365 12.33 25.20 -20.30
N HIS A 366 12.11 24.22 -21.15
CA HIS A 366 11.35 23.01 -20.89
C HIS A 366 12.22 21.77 -21.13
N SER A 367 12.00 20.67 -20.40
CA SER A 367 12.45 19.38 -20.93
C SER A 367 11.57 19.00 -22.13
N ALA A 368 12.12 18.25 -23.09
CA ALA A 368 11.39 17.80 -24.27
C ALA A 368 10.08 17.08 -23.89
N ALA A 369 10.10 16.19 -22.89
CA ALA A 369 8.89 15.54 -22.42
C ALA A 369 7.83 16.55 -21.91
N ASN A 370 8.23 17.56 -21.14
CA ASN A 370 7.32 18.57 -20.60
C ASN A 370 6.77 19.48 -21.72
N LEU A 371 7.60 19.84 -22.71
CA LEU A 371 7.18 20.64 -23.85
C LEU A 371 6.17 19.87 -24.72
N PHE A 372 6.44 18.59 -25.00
CA PHE A 372 5.54 17.73 -25.76
C PHE A 372 4.16 17.62 -25.10
N ASP A 373 4.15 17.46 -23.77
CA ASP A 373 2.91 17.45 -23.00
C ASP A 373 2.17 18.79 -23.08
N ALA A 374 2.87 19.91 -22.89
CA ALA A 374 2.26 21.23 -22.88
C ALA A 374 1.64 21.59 -24.25
N LEU A 375 2.28 21.17 -25.35
CA LEU A 375 1.76 21.31 -26.72
C LEU A 375 0.52 20.44 -26.95
N LYS A 376 0.54 19.19 -26.47
CA LYS A 376 -0.60 18.27 -26.57
C LYS A 376 -1.82 18.75 -25.77
N GLU A 377 -1.58 19.32 -24.58
CA GLU A 377 -2.61 19.87 -23.69
C GLU A 377 -3.10 21.26 -24.15
N GLY A 378 -2.49 21.85 -25.19
CA GLY A 378 -2.89 23.13 -25.78
C GLY A 378 -2.49 24.36 -24.97
N TYR A 379 -1.52 24.24 -24.06
CA TYR A 379 -1.00 25.36 -23.28
C TYR A 379 -0.17 26.35 -24.11
N TYR A 380 0.40 25.87 -25.23
CA TYR A 380 1.14 26.67 -26.19
C TYR A 380 0.61 26.44 -27.62
N GLY A 381 0.97 27.34 -28.54
CA GLY A 381 0.70 27.23 -29.98
C GLY A 381 1.47 26.07 -30.63
N ARG A 382 1.36 25.91 -31.96
CA ARG A 382 2.24 24.96 -32.66
C ARG A 382 3.69 25.46 -32.58
N LEU A 383 4.62 24.50 -32.44
CA LEU A 383 6.06 24.74 -32.60
C LEU A 383 6.40 25.14 -34.01
#